data_AF-A0A258XQ54-F1
#
_entry.id   AF-A0A258XQ54-F1
#
_cell.length_a   1.000
_cell.length_b   1.000
_cell.length_c   1.000
_cell.angle_alpha   90.00
_cell.angle_beta   90.00
_cell.angle_gamma   90.00
#
_symmetry.space_group_name_H-M   'P 1'
#
loop_
_entity.id
_entity.type
_entity.pdbx_description
1 polymer ?
#
loop_
_entity_poly.entity_id
_entity_poly.type
_entity_poly.pdbx_seq_one_letter_code
_entity_poly.pdbx_strand_id
1 'polypeptide(L)'
;FDGYLARAQGAVSKLGIFLDPIADKIMVVAVILVLTAQGILRGPYVGDMHVIAGLVILLREIAVSGLREFLGGLRVSVPVSRLAKWKTTFQMISLGALILGQALPGWQMPVGGISVNVPHTVGLTTLWAAAVLTVITGWDYLRVGLKHMD
;
A
#
# COMPACT_ATOMS: atom_id res chain seq x y z
N PHE A 1 -17.69 -13.05 -11.25
CA PHE A 1 -18.45 -14.31 -11.12
C PHE A 1 -18.12 -15.08 -9.85
N ASP A 2 -16.93 -14.95 -9.25
CA ASP A 2 -16.55 -15.68 -8.03
C ASP A 2 -17.26 -15.19 -6.73
N GLY A 3 -17.38 -13.87 -6.56
CA GLY A 3 -18.05 -13.29 -5.37
C GLY A 3 -19.57 -13.48 -5.27
N TYR A 4 -20.23 -14.03 -6.30
CA TYR A 4 -21.66 -14.38 -6.23
C TYR A 4 -21.85 -15.81 -5.70
N LEU A 5 -20.95 -16.73 -6.06
CA LEU A 5 -20.98 -18.13 -5.63
C LEU A 5 -20.57 -18.29 -4.16
N ALA A 6 -19.57 -17.54 -3.70
CA ALA A 6 -19.16 -17.52 -2.29
C ALA A 6 -20.23 -16.95 -1.34
N ARG A 7 -21.01 -15.95 -1.81
CA ARG A 7 -22.14 -15.39 -1.04
C ARG A 7 -23.36 -16.32 -1.05
N ALA A 8 -23.56 -17.10 -2.11
CA ALA A 8 -24.67 -18.04 -2.22
C ALA A 8 -24.51 -19.30 -1.33
N GLN A 9 -23.28 -19.65 -0.92
CA GLN A 9 -23.01 -20.85 -0.12
C GLN A 9 -22.99 -20.63 1.40
N GLY A 10 -23.21 -19.39 1.89
CA GLY A 10 -23.23 -19.09 3.33
C GLY A 10 -21.91 -19.34 4.07
N ALA A 11 -20.83 -19.68 3.35
CA ALA A 11 -19.53 -20.08 3.89
C ALA A 11 -18.63 -18.89 4.26
N VAL A 12 -19.21 -17.74 4.62
CA VAL A 12 -18.44 -16.60 5.11
C VAL A 12 -18.43 -16.65 6.63
N SER A 13 -17.38 -17.25 7.19
CA SER A 13 -17.17 -17.30 8.64
C SER A 13 -16.97 -15.89 9.20
N LYS A 14 -17.58 -15.60 10.36
CA LYS A 14 -17.36 -14.34 11.10
C LYS A 14 -15.87 -14.10 11.39
N LEU A 15 -15.11 -15.18 11.60
CA LEU A 15 -13.66 -15.13 11.78
C LEU A 15 -12.95 -14.71 10.48
N GLY A 16 -13.37 -15.23 9.34
CA GLY A 16 -12.80 -14.87 8.03
C GLY A 16 -12.98 -13.39 7.70
N ILE A 17 -14.18 -12.83 7.97
CA ILE A 17 -14.47 -11.40 7.78
C ILE A 17 -13.56 -10.52 8.64
N PHE A 18 -13.25 -10.97 9.86
CA PHE A 18 -12.37 -10.24 10.76
C PHE A 18 -10.89 -10.33 10.34
N LEU A 19 -10.44 -11.49 9.87
CA LEU A 19 -9.04 -11.72 9.50
C LEU A 19 -8.66 -11.06 8.17
N ASP A 20 -9.59 -10.93 7.22
CA ASP A 20 -9.31 -10.43 5.86
C ASP A 20 -8.63 -9.03 5.85
N PRO A 21 -9.12 -8.01 6.56
CA PRO A 21 -8.45 -6.69 6.61
C PRO A 21 -7.14 -6.69 7.41
N ILE A 22 -6.92 -7.68 8.28
CA ILE A 22 -5.70 -7.82 9.07
C ILE A 22 -4.61 -8.43 8.18
N ALA A 23 -4.95 -9.51 7.47
CA ALA A 23 -4.06 -10.17 6.54
C ALA A 23 -3.54 -9.21 5.46
N ASP A 24 -4.42 -8.36 4.93
CA ASP A 24 -4.07 -7.39 3.88
C ASP A 24 -2.99 -6.39 4.36
N LYS A 25 -3.10 -5.90 5.61
CA LYS A 25 -2.11 -5.00 6.21
C LYS A 25 -0.79 -5.71 6.50
N ILE A 26 -0.86 -6.91 7.07
CA ILE A 26 0.34 -7.70 7.37
C ILE A 26 1.09 -8.03 6.09
N MET A 27 0.38 -8.39 5.02
CA MET A 27 0.97 -8.66 3.71
C MET A 27 1.75 -7.45 3.21
N VAL A 28 1.13 -6.26 3.17
CA VAL A 28 1.81 -5.03 2.75
C VAL A 28 3.07 -4.76 3.58
N VAL A 29 2.95 -4.86 4.90
CA VAL A 29 4.06 -4.60 5.83
C VAL A 29 5.21 -5.55 5.59
N ALA A 30 4.91 -6.85 5.50
CA ALA A 30 5.90 -7.90 5.27
C ALA A 30 6.60 -7.72 3.92
N VAL A 31 5.85 -7.44 2.85
CA VAL A 31 6.43 -7.26 1.52
C VAL A 31 7.35 -6.04 1.48
N ILE A 32 6.92 -4.87 1.99
CA ILE A 32 7.78 -3.68 2.01
C ILE A 32 9.06 -3.94 2.83
N LEU A 33 8.94 -4.63 3.96
CA LEU A 33 10.08 -4.98 4.81
C LEU A 33 11.06 -5.92 4.09
N VAL A 34 10.57 -6.99 3.46
CA VAL A 34 11.41 -7.94 2.71
C VAL A 34 12.08 -7.26 1.52
N LEU A 35 11.34 -6.48 0.73
CA LEU A 35 11.90 -5.75 -0.42
C LEU A 35 12.97 -4.75 0.04
N THR A 36 12.80 -4.13 1.22
CA THR A 36 13.81 -3.25 1.81
C THR A 36 15.04 -4.03 2.23
N ALA A 37 14.87 -5.13 2.96
CA ALA A 37 15.96 -5.97 3.46
C ALA A 37 16.79 -6.59 2.33
N GLN A 38 16.16 -6.93 1.21
CA GLN A 38 16.83 -7.43 -0.01
C GLN A 38 17.47 -6.32 -0.84
N GLY A 39 17.38 -5.06 -0.44
CA GLY A 39 17.93 -3.92 -1.18
C GLY A 39 17.19 -3.60 -2.47
N ILE A 40 15.96 -4.11 -2.65
CA ILE A 40 15.15 -3.92 -3.86
C ILE A 40 14.59 -2.49 -3.93
N LEU A 41 14.45 -1.83 -2.78
CA LEU A 41 14.09 -0.40 -2.74
C LEU A 41 15.27 0.51 -3.12
N ARG A 42 16.43 -0.02 -3.49
CA ARG A 42 17.51 0.78 -4.07
C ARG A 42 17.22 1.03 -5.54
N GLY A 43 17.20 2.30 -5.95
CA GLY A 43 16.79 2.68 -7.29
C GLY A 43 17.73 3.64 -8.01
N PRO A 44 17.60 3.76 -9.34
CA PRO A 44 18.55 4.48 -10.18
C PRO A 44 18.53 6.02 -10.01
N TYR A 45 17.49 6.59 -9.39
CA TYR A 45 17.32 8.06 -9.27
C TYR A 45 17.41 8.58 -7.83
N VAL A 46 16.69 7.98 -6.85
CA VAL A 46 16.79 8.42 -5.43
C VAL A 46 17.59 7.47 -4.52
N GLY A 47 18.31 6.50 -5.10
CA GLY A 47 19.17 5.58 -4.33
C GLY A 47 18.43 4.85 -3.21
N ASP A 48 18.97 4.90 -1.99
CA ASP A 48 18.40 4.26 -0.79
C ASP A 48 17.17 5.00 -0.23
N MET A 49 16.85 6.19 -0.74
CA MET A 49 15.74 7.00 -0.20
C MET A 49 14.35 6.44 -0.51
N HIS A 50 14.19 5.48 -1.43
CA HIS A 50 12.86 4.88 -1.68
C HIS A 50 12.33 4.13 -0.45
N VAL A 51 13.21 3.74 0.49
CA VAL A 51 12.81 3.18 1.79
C VAL A 51 11.92 4.16 2.56
N ILE A 52 12.10 5.48 2.38
CA ILE A 52 11.24 6.51 2.97
C ILE A 52 9.80 6.38 2.46
N ALA A 53 9.61 6.13 1.16
CA ALA A 53 8.27 5.93 0.60
C ALA A 53 7.58 4.69 1.22
N GLY A 54 8.32 3.60 1.39
CA GLY A 54 7.86 2.41 2.10
C GLY A 54 7.48 2.73 3.55
N LEU A 55 8.36 3.42 4.29
CA LEU A 55 8.12 3.82 5.68
C LEU A 55 6.87 4.69 5.84
N VAL A 56 6.66 5.66 4.96
CA VAL A 56 5.46 6.52 4.95
C VAL A 56 4.18 5.69 4.79
N ILE A 57 4.20 4.69 3.89
CA ILE A 57 3.08 3.78 3.70
C ILE A 57 2.80 3.00 4.99
N LEU A 58 3.84 2.41 5.60
CA LEU A 58 3.72 1.62 6.83
C LEU A 58 3.16 2.42 8.01
N LEU A 59 3.75 3.59 8.29
CA LEU A 59 3.34 4.45 9.40
C LEU A 59 1.88 4.85 9.28
N ARG A 60 1.45 5.24 8.08
CA ARG A 60 0.05 5.61 7.85
C ARG A 60 -0.87 4.41 8.01
N GLU A 61 -0.50 3.24 7.51
CA GLU A 61 -1.35 2.05 7.60
C GLU A 61 -1.68 1.69 9.04
N ILE A 62 -0.73 1.87 9.95
CA ILE A 62 -0.93 1.72 11.40
C ILE A 62 -1.76 2.89 11.97
N ALA A 63 -1.34 4.14 11.71
CA ALA A 63 -1.98 5.33 12.31
C ALA A 63 -3.46 5.49 11.92
N VAL A 64 -3.79 5.35 10.64
CA VAL A 64 -5.19 5.46 10.17
C VAL A 64 -6.04 4.28 10.61
N SER A 65 -5.44 3.09 10.79
CA SER A 65 -6.14 1.95 11.36
C SER A 65 -6.56 2.21 12.80
N GLY A 66 -5.62 2.66 13.64
CA GLY A 66 -5.92 3.01 15.04
C GLY A 66 -6.93 4.16 15.15
N LEU A 67 -6.81 5.18 14.30
CA LEU A 67 -7.78 6.28 14.27
C LEU A 67 -9.19 5.82 13.89
N ARG A 68 -9.30 4.93 12.89
CA ARG A 68 -10.59 4.40 12.45
C ARG A 68 -11.24 3.51 13.51
N GLU A 69 -10.44 2.75 14.24
CA GLU A 69 -10.90 1.96 15.38
C GLU A 69 -11.45 2.85 16.50
N PHE A 70 -10.70 3.91 16.86
CA PHE A 70 -11.13 4.91 17.84
C PHE A 70 -12.45 5.60 17.44
N LEU A 71 -12.55 6.11 16.21
CA LEU A 71 -13.76 6.79 15.71
C LEU A 71 -14.96 5.84 15.57
N GLY A 72 -14.71 4.55 15.30
CA GLY A 72 -15.74 3.52 15.28
C GLY A 72 -16.42 3.36 16.63
N GLY A 73 -15.66 3.49 17.73
CA GLY A 73 -16.21 3.51 19.09
C GLY A 73 -17.15 4.70 19.34
N LEU A 74 -16.88 5.84 18.71
CA LEU A 74 -17.68 7.08 18.78
C LEU A 74 -18.87 7.11 17.80
N ARG A 75 -19.11 6.02 17.05
CA ARG A 75 -20.12 5.93 15.97
C ARG A 75 -19.95 6.98 14.85
N VAL A 76 -18.74 7.53 14.69
CA VAL A 76 -18.42 8.46 13.60
C VAL A 76 -17.83 7.68 12.43
N SER A 77 -18.58 7.61 11.33
CA SER A 77 -18.11 6.96 10.10
C SER A 77 -17.40 7.96 9.20
N VAL A 78 -16.11 7.74 8.93
CA VAL A 78 -15.34 8.54 7.97
C VAL A 78 -15.38 7.84 6.60
N PRO A 79 -16.08 8.41 5.60
CA PRO A 79 -16.21 7.77 4.29
C PRO A 79 -14.86 7.67 3.59
N VAL A 80 -14.64 6.56 2.88
CA VAL A 80 -13.42 6.32 2.10
C VAL A 80 -13.39 7.24 0.89
N SER A 81 -12.39 8.11 0.80
CA SER A 81 -12.21 9.01 -0.34
C SER A 81 -11.84 8.23 -1.62
N ARG A 82 -12.15 8.78 -2.80
CA ARG A 82 -11.73 8.18 -4.08
C ARG A 82 -10.19 8.08 -4.19
N LEU A 83 -9.48 9.05 -3.60
CA LEU A 83 -8.00 9.05 -3.52
C LEU A 83 -7.48 7.84 -2.74
N ALA A 84 -8.16 7.43 -1.67
CA ALA A 84 -7.78 6.26 -0.89
C ALA A 84 -7.95 4.95 -1.69
N LYS A 85 -8.87 4.89 -2.66
CA LYS A 85 -9.00 3.75 -3.57
C LYS A 85 -7.85 3.70 -4.58
N TRP A 86 -7.49 4.84 -5.15
CA TRP A 86 -6.36 4.90 -6.09
C TRP A 86 -5.03 4.57 -5.40
N LYS A 87 -4.84 5.00 -4.15
CA LYS A 87 -3.67 4.65 -3.34
C LYS A 87 -3.42 3.15 -3.35
N THR A 88 -4.42 2.34 -3.02
CA THR A 88 -4.24 0.87 -2.94
C THR A 88 -3.94 0.27 -4.29
N THR A 89 -4.53 0.79 -5.38
CA THR A 89 -4.17 0.38 -6.74
C THR A 89 -2.69 0.64 -7.05
N PHE A 90 -2.19 1.85 -6.80
CA PHE A 90 -0.76 2.16 -7.02
C PHE A 90 0.16 1.32 -6.15
N GLN A 91 -0.25 1.04 -4.92
CA GLN A 91 0.52 0.23 -3.99
C GLN A 91 0.61 -1.23 -4.45
N MET A 92 -0.50 -1.84 -4.89
CA MET A 92 -0.49 -3.21 -5.41
C MET A 92 0.31 -3.33 -6.72
N ILE A 93 0.20 -2.34 -7.61
CA ILE A 93 1.02 -2.27 -8.82
C ILE A 93 2.50 -2.16 -8.44
N SER A 94 2.83 -1.33 -7.47
CA SER A 94 4.20 -1.13 -7.00
C SER A 94 4.82 -2.43 -6.49
N LEU A 95 4.17 -3.08 -5.52
CA LEU A 95 4.68 -4.32 -4.93
C LEU A 95 4.80 -5.43 -5.98
N GLY A 96 3.79 -5.58 -6.83
CA GLY A 96 3.82 -6.56 -7.92
C GLY A 96 4.95 -6.30 -8.92
N ALA A 97 5.16 -5.04 -9.32
CA ALA A 97 6.19 -4.67 -10.29
C ALA A 97 7.62 -4.78 -9.72
N LEU A 98 7.82 -4.47 -8.43
CA LEU A 98 9.11 -4.68 -7.74
C LEU A 98 9.47 -6.16 -7.65
N ILE A 99 8.50 -7.02 -7.33
CA ILE A 99 8.69 -8.47 -7.32
C ILE A 99 8.97 -8.98 -8.74
N LEU A 100 8.21 -8.49 -9.74
CA LEU A 100 8.38 -8.86 -11.13
C LEU A 100 9.74 -8.44 -11.70
N GLY A 101 10.27 -7.29 -11.28
CA GLY A 101 11.61 -6.82 -11.66
C GLY A 101 12.71 -7.80 -11.29
N GLN A 102 12.56 -8.47 -10.13
CA GLN A 102 13.49 -9.53 -9.72
C GLN A 102 13.30 -10.82 -10.49
N ALA A 103 12.06 -11.17 -10.85
CA ALA A 103 11.78 -12.35 -11.66
C ALA A 103 12.24 -12.20 -13.12
N LEU A 104 12.32 -10.97 -13.63
CA LEU A 104 12.70 -10.64 -15.00
C LEU A 104 13.95 -9.74 -15.06
N PRO A 105 15.13 -10.23 -14.64
CA PRO A 105 16.36 -9.42 -14.60
C PRO A 105 16.85 -8.99 -16.00
N GLY A 106 16.47 -9.74 -17.04
CA GLY A 106 16.82 -9.47 -18.44
C GLY A 106 15.95 -8.41 -19.13
N TRP A 107 14.87 -7.94 -18.50
CA TRP A 107 14.03 -6.89 -19.08
C TRP A 107 14.64 -5.50 -18.83
N GLN A 108 15.80 -5.29 -19.44
CA GLN A 108 16.55 -4.05 -19.35
C GLN A 108 16.32 -3.22 -20.59
N MET A 109 16.07 -1.92 -20.40
CA MET A 109 15.99 -0.96 -21.48
C MET A 109 17.03 0.14 -21.27
N PRO A 110 17.78 0.53 -22.30
CA PRO A 110 18.67 1.67 -22.22
C PRO A 110 17.84 2.96 -22.22
N VAL A 111 17.92 3.74 -21.15
CA VAL A 111 17.26 5.04 -21.01
C VAL A 111 18.31 6.06 -20.58
N GLY A 112 18.55 7.08 -21.41
CA GLY A 112 19.52 8.14 -21.08
C GLY A 112 20.97 7.67 -20.87
N GLY A 113 21.36 6.54 -21.48
CA GLY A 113 22.71 5.96 -21.35
C GLY A 113 22.89 4.99 -20.18
N ILE A 114 21.84 4.71 -19.40
CA ILE A 114 21.85 3.74 -18.30
C ILE A 114 20.87 2.61 -18.61
N SER A 115 21.31 1.35 -18.42
CA SER A 115 20.42 0.18 -18.50
C SER A 115 19.56 0.09 -17.25
N VAL A 116 18.25 0.26 -17.40
CA VAL A 116 17.28 0.18 -16.29
C VAL A 116 16.36 -1.01 -16.45
N ASN A 117 16.08 -1.72 -15.35
CA ASN A 117 15.05 -2.76 -15.33
C ASN A 117 13.67 -2.08 -15.32
N VAL A 118 12.86 -2.36 -16.34
CA VAL A 118 11.59 -1.65 -16.56
C VAL A 118 10.56 -1.95 -15.46
N PRO A 119 10.25 -3.22 -15.12
CA PRO A 119 9.32 -3.51 -14.02
C PRO A 119 9.77 -2.91 -12.69
N HIS A 120 11.06 -3.00 -12.37
CA HIS A 120 11.60 -2.43 -11.14
C HIS A 120 11.43 -0.91 -11.06
N THR A 121 11.71 -0.20 -12.16
CA THR A 121 11.55 1.25 -12.25
C THR A 121 10.08 1.66 -12.10
N VAL A 122 9.16 0.94 -12.75
CA VAL A 122 7.70 1.14 -12.60
C VAL A 122 7.26 0.89 -11.15
N GLY A 123 7.82 -0.14 -10.52
CA GLY A 123 7.55 -0.47 -9.13
C GLY A 123 7.94 0.65 -8.18
N LEU A 124 9.12 1.25 -8.36
CA LEU A 124 9.60 2.36 -7.54
C LEU A 124 8.84 3.67 -7.79
N THR A 125 8.48 3.98 -9.04
CA THR A 125 7.71 5.22 -9.33
C THR A 125 6.29 5.13 -8.77
N THR A 126 5.64 3.98 -8.93
CA THR A 126 4.31 3.75 -8.36
C THR A 126 4.34 3.64 -6.83
N LEU A 127 5.46 3.23 -6.22
CA LEU A 127 5.65 3.28 -4.76
C LEU A 127 5.58 4.72 -4.25
N TRP A 128 6.30 5.64 -4.90
CA TRP A 128 6.27 7.06 -4.55
C TRP A 128 4.89 7.69 -4.79
N ALA A 129 4.23 7.35 -5.90
CA ALA A 129 2.85 7.79 -6.14
C ALA A 129 1.90 7.31 -5.02
N ALA A 130 2.02 6.05 -4.60
CA ALA A 130 1.27 5.50 -3.48
C ALA A 130 1.62 6.21 -2.16
N ALA A 131 2.88 6.52 -1.89
CA ALA A 131 3.30 7.24 -0.70
C ALA A 131 2.73 8.67 -0.64
N VAL A 132 2.75 9.41 -1.76
CA VAL A 132 2.16 10.75 -1.84
C VAL A 132 0.64 10.70 -1.58
N LEU A 133 -0.08 9.79 -2.25
CA LEU A 133 -1.51 9.59 -1.99
C LEU A 133 -1.77 9.15 -0.55
N THR A 134 -0.85 8.39 0.05
CA THR A 134 -0.94 7.97 1.44
C THR A 134 -0.85 9.14 2.41
N VAL A 135 0.05 10.09 2.17
CA VAL A 135 0.16 11.30 2.99
C VAL A 135 -1.10 12.15 2.86
N ILE A 136 -1.56 12.41 1.63
CA ILE A 136 -2.75 13.22 1.37
C ILE A 136 -3.96 12.63 2.08
N THR A 137 -4.22 11.34 1.86
CA THR A 137 -5.36 10.67 2.50
C THR A 137 -5.18 10.55 4.01
N GLY A 138 -3.96 10.30 4.50
CA GLY A 138 -3.67 10.25 5.93
C GLY A 138 -3.99 11.56 6.65
N TRP A 139 -3.65 12.69 6.03
CA TRP A 139 -3.97 14.02 6.55
C TRP A 139 -5.47 14.28 6.61
N ASP A 140 -6.21 13.90 5.56
CA ASP A 140 -7.68 14.04 5.54
C ASP A 140 -8.32 13.27 6.70
N TYR A 141 -7.89 12.02 6.94
CA TYR A 141 -8.36 11.21 8.05
C TYR A 141 -8.01 11.85 9.41
N LEU A 142 -6.76 12.26 9.60
CA LEU A 142 -6.30 12.85 10.86
C LEU A 142 -7.06 14.13 11.20
N ARG A 143 -7.28 15.01 10.22
CA ARG A 143 -8.04 16.25 10.41
C ARG A 143 -9.49 15.98 10.81
N VAL A 144 -10.14 14.98 10.23
CA VAL A 144 -11.51 14.60 10.61
C VAL A 144 -11.54 13.98 12.00
N GLY A 145 -10.54 13.17 12.34
CA GLY A 145 -10.39 12.57 13.65
C GLY A 145 -10.24 13.59 14.77
N LEU A 146 -9.32 14.54 14.61
CA LEU A 146 -9.05 15.59 15.60
C LEU A 146 -10.28 16.46 15.93
N LYS A 147 -11.21 16.64 14.99
CA LYS A 147 -12.46 17.39 15.22
C LYS A 147 -13.46 16.69 16.16
N HIS A 148 -13.29 15.40 16.40
CA HIS A 148 -14.19 14.59 17.25
C HIS A 148 -13.49 14.13 18.54
N MET A 149 -12.35 14.73 18.87
CA MET A 149 -11.57 14.42 20.07
C MET A 149 -11.84 15.40 21.23
N ASP A 150 -12.77 16.34 21.06
CA ASP A 150 -13.29 17.25 22.09
C ASP A 150 -14.57 16.70 22.73
#